data_AF-A0A3S3QW83-F1
#
_entry.id   AF-A0A3S3QW83-F1
#
_cell.length_a   1.000
_cell.length_b   1.000
_cell.length_c   1.000
_cell.angle_alpha   90.00
_cell.angle_beta   90.00
_cell.angle_gamma   90.00
#
_symmetry.space_group_name_H-M   'P 1'
#
loop_
_entity.id
_entity.type
_entity.pdbx_description
1 polymer ?
#
loop_
_entity_poly.entity_id
_entity_poly.type
_entity_poly.pdbx_seq_one_letter_code
_entity_poly.pdbx_strand_id
1 'polypeptide(L)'
;MRLSRMINVVGAHAEGEPNDVITGGVIDVPGKTMFEKARWLETKGDDLRAFLLHEPRGKVTLCTNLVLPSSHPDAQMGYVIIEPTSYPPMSGTNTICTVTVLLETGIIPMQEPVTNLTLEAPAG
;
A
#
# COMPACT_ATOMS: atom_id res chain seq x y z
N MET A 1 -22.92 1.32 16.54
CA MET A 1 -22.36 2.06 15.38
C MET A 1 -22.79 1.34 14.10
N ARG A 2 -23.11 2.08 13.02
CA ARG A 2 -23.37 1.50 11.69
C ARG A 2 -22.18 1.83 10.80
N LEU A 3 -21.48 0.82 10.31
CA LEU A 3 -20.29 0.99 9.48
C LEU A 3 -20.67 0.77 8.00
N SER A 4 -20.28 1.71 7.13
CA SER A 4 -20.45 1.61 5.68
C SER A 4 -19.17 1.18 4.96
N ARG A 5 -18.00 1.44 5.56
CA ARG A 5 -16.68 1.08 5.05
C ARG A 5 -15.74 0.82 6.24
N MET A 6 -14.97 -0.25 6.18
CA MET A 6 -13.95 -0.60 7.17
C MET A 6 -12.65 -0.92 6.42
N ILE A 7 -11.60 -0.16 6.71
CA ILE A 7 -10.25 -0.35 6.15
C ILE A 7 -9.32 -0.64 7.33
N ASN A 8 -8.54 -1.71 7.23
CA ASN A 8 -7.53 -2.07 8.23
C ASN A 8 -6.18 -1.54 7.78
N VAL A 9 -5.53 -0.80 8.67
CA VAL A 9 -4.27 -0.12 8.39
C VAL A 9 -3.28 -0.43 9.51
N VAL A 10 -2.05 -0.75 9.14
CA VAL A 10 -0.93 -0.88 10.06
C VAL A 10 -0.06 0.36 9.88
N GLY A 11 0.10 1.12 10.96
CA GLY A 11 0.93 2.32 10.95
C GLY A 11 2.40 1.96 10.94
N ALA A 12 3.18 2.66 10.10
CA ALA A 12 4.62 2.47 10.00
C ALA A 12 5.32 3.78 9.62
N HIS A 13 6.63 3.84 9.89
CA HIS A 13 7.48 4.90 9.38
C HIS A 13 8.85 4.34 8.97
N ALA A 14 9.48 4.99 8.00
CA ALA A 14 10.88 4.74 7.64
C ALA A 14 11.64 6.04 7.86
N GLU A 15 12.60 6.04 8.77
CA GLU A 15 13.43 7.22 9.09
C GLU A 15 12.62 8.50 9.40
N GLY A 16 11.46 8.35 10.05
CA GLY A 16 10.56 9.45 10.42
C GLY A 16 9.52 9.84 9.37
N GLU A 17 9.58 9.28 8.16
CA GLU A 17 8.53 9.47 7.14
C GLU A 17 7.38 8.46 7.35
N PRO A 18 6.15 8.93 7.66
CA PRO A 18 5.02 8.05 7.96
C PRO A 18 4.41 7.48 6.68
N ASN A 19 4.42 6.15 6.56
CA ASN A 19 3.91 5.41 5.42
C ASN A 19 3.07 4.24 5.93
N ASP A 20 1.79 4.50 6.12
CA ASP A 20 0.83 3.50 6.59
C ASP A 20 0.62 2.40 5.53
N VAL A 21 0.18 1.21 5.94
CA VAL A 21 -0.02 0.07 5.04
C VAL A 21 -1.42 -0.49 5.23
N ILE A 22 -2.23 -0.46 4.17
CA ILE A 22 -3.58 -1.06 4.14
C ILE A 22 -3.41 -2.56 3.99
N THR A 23 -3.84 -3.31 5.01
CA THR A 23 -3.75 -4.77 5.07
C THR A 23 -5.11 -5.46 4.99
N GLY A 24 -6.21 -4.69 4.95
CA GLY A 24 -7.55 -5.25 4.78
C GLY A 24 -8.63 -4.22 4.49
N GLY A 25 -9.78 -4.68 4.03
CA GLY A 25 -10.92 -3.85 3.65
C GLY A 25 -10.94 -3.44 2.17
N VAL A 26 -9.86 -3.68 1.44
CA VAL A 26 -9.77 -3.59 -0.03
C VAL A 26 -9.18 -4.90 -0.53
N ILE A 27 -9.92 -5.64 -1.35
CA ILE A 27 -9.49 -6.96 -1.84
C ILE A 27 -8.66 -6.81 -3.10
N ASP A 28 -9.19 -6.08 -4.09
CA ASP A 28 -8.49 -5.74 -5.32
C ASP A 28 -9.10 -4.48 -5.98
N VAL A 29 -8.46 -3.98 -7.04
CA VAL A 29 -8.95 -2.88 -7.88
C VAL A 29 -8.80 -3.23 -9.38
N PRO A 30 -9.62 -2.63 -10.26
CA PRO A 30 -9.51 -2.88 -11.70
C PRO A 30 -8.12 -2.55 -12.26
N GLY A 31 -7.57 -3.49 -13.03
CA GLY A 31 -6.27 -3.38 -13.69
C GLY A 31 -5.55 -4.73 -13.71
N LYS A 32 -4.81 -5.02 -14.80
CA LYS A 32 -4.06 -6.27 -14.95
C LYS A 32 -2.67 -6.19 -14.33
N THR A 33 -2.06 -5.01 -14.29
CA THR A 33 -0.72 -4.77 -13.74
C THR A 33 -0.79 -3.79 -12.58
N MET A 34 0.23 -3.73 -11.71
CA MET A 34 0.28 -2.71 -10.65
C MET A 34 0.21 -1.28 -11.22
N PHE A 35 0.78 -1.04 -12.40
CA PHE A 35 0.66 0.24 -13.09
C PHE A 35 -0.80 0.58 -13.47
N GLU A 36 -1.51 -0.37 -14.09
CA GLU A 36 -2.93 -0.17 -14.45
C GLU A 36 -3.80 0.05 -13.21
N LYS A 37 -3.56 -0.71 -12.13
CA LYS A 37 -4.26 -0.56 -10.85
C LYS A 37 -4.02 0.83 -10.22
N ALA A 38 -2.77 1.30 -10.22
CA ALA A 38 -2.42 2.65 -9.76
C ALA A 38 -3.11 3.74 -10.58
N ARG A 39 -3.13 3.61 -11.92
CA ARG A 39 -3.83 4.57 -12.80
C ARG A 39 -5.35 4.53 -12.62
N TRP A 40 -5.93 3.36 -12.38
CA TRP A 40 -7.36 3.28 -12.08
C TRP A 40 -7.71 3.98 -10.76
N LEU A 41 -6.91 3.76 -9.71
CA LEU A 41 -7.07 4.46 -8.44
C LEU A 41 -6.97 5.98 -8.64
N GLU A 42 -5.94 6.45 -9.32
CA GLU A 42 -5.75 7.89 -9.57
C GLU A 42 -6.89 8.53 -10.38
N THR A 43 -7.44 7.83 -11.38
CA THR A 43 -8.40 8.43 -12.33
C THR A 43 -9.86 8.12 -12.04
N LYS A 44 -10.14 7.06 -11.27
CA LYS A 44 -11.50 6.54 -11.01
C LYS A 44 -11.76 6.18 -9.55
N GLY A 45 -10.72 5.80 -8.80
CA GLY A 45 -10.82 5.29 -7.42
C GLY A 45 -10.21 6.21 -6.35
N ASP A 46 -10.08 7.51 -6.64
CA ASP A 46 -9.38 8.48 -5.78
C ASP A 46 -10.10 8.73 -4.44
N ASP A 47 -11.35 8.26 -4.33
CA ASP A 47 -12.12 8.31 -3.08
C ASP A 47 -11.42 7.55 -1.94
N LEU A 48 -10.62 6.51 -2.24
CA LEU A 48 -9.84 5.80 -1.23
C LEU A 48 -8.73 6.70 -0.65
N ARG A 49 -7.99 7.43 -1.50
CA ARG A 49 -6.96 8.39 -1.06
C ARG A 49 -7.60 9.48 -0.22
N ALA A 50 -8.67 10.10 -0.72
CA ALA A 50 -9.38 11.15 0.01
C ALA A 50 -9.93 10.63 1.35
N PHE A 51 -10.43 9.39 1.40
CA PHE A 51 -10.93 8.79 2.64
C PHE A 51 -9.82 8.59 3.68
N LEU A 52 -8.61 8.20 3.28
CA LEU A 52 -7.54 7.87 4.23
C LEU A 52 -6.63 9.06 4.56
N LEU A 53 -6.30 9.90 3.59
CA LEU A 53 -5.25 10.92 3.73
C LEU A 53 -5.80 12.31 4.06
N HIS A 54 -7.07 12.59 3.80
CA HIS A 54 -7.65 13.88 4.20
C HIS A 54 -8.13 13.85 5.65
N GLU A 55 -8.22 15.04 6.24
CA GLU A 55 -8.87 15.23 7.53
C GLU A 55 -10.33 14.71 7.49
N PRO A 56 -10.82 14.08 8.57
CA PRO A 56 -10.22 13.99 9.91
C PRO A 56 -9.36 12.73 10.15
N ARG A 57 -9.08 11.92 9.12
CA ARG A 57 -8.39 10.62 9.27
C ARG A 57 -6.89 10.73 9.04
N GLY A 58 -6.52 11.43 7.98
CA GLY A 58 -5.13 11.60 7.59
C GLY A 58 -4.56 12.95 7.99
N LYS A 59 -3.38 13.24 7.44
CA LYS A 59 -2.62 14.48 7.61
C LYS A 59 -1.77 14.68 6.36
N VAL A 60 -1.36 15.93 6.11
CA VAL A 60 -0.64 16.32 4.89
C VAL A 60 0.69 15.60 4.67
N THR A 61 1.28 15.02 5.72
CA THR A 61 2.55 14.27 5.64
C THR A 61 2.37 12.77 5.51
N LEU A 62 1.14 12.25 5.62
CA LEU A 62 0.89 10.81 5.62
C LEU A 62 0.81 10.29 4.18
N CYS A 63 1.60 9.27 3.90
CA CYS A 63 1.43 8.40 2.74
C CYS A 63 0.80 7.07 3.18
N THR A 64 0.23 6.34 2.24
CA THR A 64 -0.33 5.02 2.49
C THR A 64 -0.03 4.06 1.34
N ASN A 65 0.19 2.80 1.66
CA ASN A 65 0.45 1.72 0.72
C ASN A 65 -0.72 0.76 0.69
N LEU A 66 -1.32 0.56 -0.48
CA LEU A 66 -2.37 -0.43 -0.67
C LEU A 66 -1.74 -1.74 -1.14
N VAL A 67 -1.74 -2.76 -0.27
CA VAL A 67 -1.29 -4.11 -0.62
C VAL A 67 -2.34 -4.81 -1.50
N LEU A 68 -1.90 -5.41 -2.61
CA LEU A 68 -2.77 -6.03 -3.62
C LEU A 68 -2.16 -7.33 -4.15
N PRO A 69 -2.98 -8.24 -4.71
CA PRO A 69 -2.45 -9.36 -5.47
C PRO A 69 -1.55 -8.89 -6.61
N SER A 70 -0.33 -9.43 -6.64
CA SER A 70 0.64 -9.26 -7.71
C SER A 70 0.13 -9.87 -9.03
N SER A 71 0.51 -9.26 -10.15
CA SER A 71 0.33 -9.82 -11.49
C SER A 71 1.60 -10.50 -12.01
N HIS A 72 2.75 -10.20 -11.41
CA HIS A 72 4.04 -10.79 -11.76
C HIS A 72 4.26 -12.12 -11.02
N PRO A 73 4.61 -13.22 -11.73
CA PRO A 73 4.72 -14.56 -11.14
C PRO A 73 5.82 -14.69 -10.09
N ASP A 74 6.88 -13.87 -10.19
CA ASP A 74 8.00 -13.89 -9.24
C ASP A 74 7.78 -12.98 -8.03
N ALA A 75 6.74 -12.14 -8.03
CA ALA A 75 6.44 -11.24 -6.92
C ALA A 75 5.41 -11.86 -5.98
N GLN A 76 5.71 -11.86 -4.69
CA GLN A 76 4.86 -12.43 -3.64
C GLN A 76 3.62 -11.57 -3.38
N MET A 77 3.73 -10.26 -3.62
CA MET A 77 2.65 -9.30 -3.45
C MET A 77 2.92 -8.05 -4.28
N GLY A 78 1.86 -7.38 -4.71
CA GLY A 78 1.94 -6.05 -5.31
C GLY A 78 1.55 -4.98 -4.29
N TYR A 79 1.91 -3.74 -4.59
CA TYR A 79 1.41 -2.60 -3.81
C TYR A 79 1.28 -1.35 -4.67
N VAL A 80 0.37 -0.46 -4.26
CA VAL A 80 0.21 0.87 -4.86
C VAL A 80 0.47 1.91 -3.80
N ILE A 81 1.36 2.85 -4.12
CA ILE A 81 1.67 3.99 -3.25
C ILE A 81 0.60 5.06 -3.45
N ILE A 82 0.09 5.57 -2.35
CA ILE A 82 -0.94 6.60 -2.29
C ILE A 82 -0.36 7.76 -1.48
N GLU A 83 0.05 8.82 -2.17
CA GLU A 83 0.52 10.06 -1.56
C GLU A 83 -0.63 11.07 -1.41
N PRO A 84 -0.47 12.14 -0.61
CA PRO A 84 -1.49 13.16 -0.46
C PRO A 84 -2.01 13.76 -1.77
N THR A 85 -1.18 13.82 -2.82
CA THR A 85 -1.54 14.46 -4.09
C THR A 85 -1.32 13.57 -5.32
N SER A 86 -0.81 12.35 -5.15
CA SER A 86 -0.33 11.57 -6.30
C SER A 86 -0.33 10.05 -6.04
N TYR A 87 -0.18 9.30 -7.12
CA TYR A 87 0.07 7.86 -7.11
C TYR A 87 1.40 7.58 -7.82
N PRO A 88 2.54 7.74 -7.12
CA PRO A 88 3.84 7.62 -7.74
C PRO A 88 4.13 6.16 -8.11
N PRO A 89 4.95 5.92 -9.14
CA PRO A 89 5.25 4.56 -9.56
C PRO A 89 6.21 3.83 -8.61
N MET A 90 7.03 4.56 -7.82
CA MET A 90 7.95 4.00 -6.83
C MET A 90 8.23 5.00 -5.70
N SER A 91 8.55 4.50 -4.51
CA SER A 91 9.01 5.27 -3.35
C SER A 91 9.72 4.36 -2.35
N GLY A 92 10.98 4.65 -2.02
CA GLY A 92 11.81 3.76 -1.20
C GLY A 92 11.34 3.62 0.25
N THR A 93 10.96 4.73 0.90
CA THR A 93 10.47 4.71 2.29
C THR A 93 9.14 3.96 2.40
N ASN A 94 8.25 4.12 1.40
CA ASN A 94 7.02 3.35 1.29
C ASN A 94 7.27 1.85 1.07
N THR A 95 8.22 1.47 0.23
CA THR A 95 8.63 0.07 0.07
C THR A 95 9.13 -0.51 1.38
N ILE A 96 10.02 0.20 2.09
CA ILE A 96 10.56 -0.25 3.38
C ILE A 96 9.44 -0.48 4.40
N CYS A 97 8.50 0.46 4.54
CA CYS A 97 7.36 0.30 5.43
C CYS A 97 6.45 -0.86 5.01
N THR A 98 6.17 -1.01 3.71
CA THR A 98 5.36 -2.11 3.19
C THR A 98 5.99 -3.46 3.51
N VAL A 99 7.29 -3.65 3.23
CA VAL A 99 8.01 -4.87 3.56
C VAL A 99 8.01 -5.15 5.06
N THR A 100 8.29 -4.13 5.87
CA THR A 100 8.30 -4.24 7.33
C THR A 100 6.96 -4.73 7.84
N VAL A 101 5.87 -4.09 7.43
CA VAL A 101 4.51 -4.49 7.82
C VAL A 101 4.19 -5.90 7.35
N LEU A 102 4.49 -6.25 6.09
CA LEU A 102 4.18 -7.59 5.56
C LEU A 102 4.86 -8.70 6.36
N LEU A 103 6.11 -8.49 6.78
CA LEU A 103 6.87 -9.47 7.55
C LEU A 103 6.47 -9.49 9.03
N GLU A 104 6.42 -8.32 9.70
CA GLU A 104 6.16 -8.24 11.15
C GLU A 104 4.72 -8.61 11.53
N THR A 105 3.77 -8.44 10.62
CA THR A 105 2.38 -8.89 10.83
C THR A 105 2.15 -10.34 10.42
N GLY A 106 3.15 -11.00 9.83
CA GLY A 106 3.07 -12.39 9.39
C GLY A 106 2.24 -12.61 8.13
N ILE A 107 1.91 -11.55 7.36
CA ILE A 107 1.27 -11.69 6.04
C ILE A 107 2.20 -12.47 5.09
N ILE A 108 3.50 -12.16 5.15
CA ILE A 108 4.56 -12.97 4.53
C ILE A 108 5.38 -13.61 5.66
N PRO A 109 5.66 -14.92 5.61
CA PRO A 109 6.50 -15.58 6.61
C PRO A 109 7.92 -15.00 6.63
N MET A 110 8.36 -14.55 7.80
CA MET A 110 9.73 -14.07 8.02
C MET A 110 10.71 -15.24 8.22
N GLN A 111 11.91 -15.12 7.67
CA GLN A 111 13.04 -16.03 7.80
C GLN A 111 14.28 -15.29 8.33
N GLU A 112 14.99 -15.92 9.26
CA GLU A 112 16.23 -15.40 9.84
C GLU A 112 17.47 -16.14 9.29
N PRO A 113 18.63 -15.45 9.12
CA PRO A 113 18.88 -14.04 9.44
C PRO A 113 18.43 -13.07 8.33
N VAL A 114 18.06 -13.58 7.15
CA VAL A 114 17.67 -12.76 6.00
C VAL A 114 16.44 -13.36 5.36
N THR A 115 15.41 -12.54 5.18
CA THR A 115 14.27 -12.86 4.31
C THR A 115 14.47 -12.19 2.96
N ASN A 116 14.54 -12.99 1.89
CA ASN A 116 14.49 -12.46 0.52
C ASN A 116 13.05 -12.49 0.03
N LEU A 117 12.58 -11.38 -0.52
CA LEU A 117 11.25 -11.29 -1.09
C LEU A 117 11.21 -10.32 -2.26
N THR A 118 10.23 -10.53 -3.14
CA THR A 118 9.99 -9.70 -4.31
C THR A 118 8.60 -9.08 -4.19
N LEU A 119 8.52 -7.75 -4.31
CA LEU A 119 7.26 -7.01 -4.43
C LEU A 119 7.15 -6.42 -5.83
N GLU A 120 5.93 -6.36 -6.36
CA GLU A 120 5.61 -5.63 -7.60
C GLU A 120 5.16 -4.21 -7.23
N ALA A 121 5.93 -3.20 -7.63
CA ALA A 121 5.50 -1.80 -7.59
C ALA A 121 4.88 -1.40 -8.93
N PRO A 122 4.19 -0.24 -9.03
CA PRO A 122 3.70 0.22 -10.33
C PRO A 122 4.81 0.50 -11.36
N ALA A 123 6.07 0.70 -10.93
CA ALA A 123 7.23 0.83 -11.83
C ALA A 123 7.82 -0.51 -12.31
N GLY A 124 7.37 -1.65 -11.76
CA GLY A 124 8.04 -2.95 -11.89
C GLY A 124 8.51 -3.47 -10.55
#